data_AF-A0A5C7GN56-F1
#
_entry.id   AF-A0A5C7GN56-F1
#
_cell.length_a   1.000
_cell.length_b   1.000
_cell.length_c   1.000
_cell.angle_alpha   90.00
_cell.angle_beta   90.00
_cell.angle_gamma   90.00
#
_symmetry.space_group_name_H-M   'P 1'
#
loop_
_entity.id
_entity.type
_entity.pdbx_description
1 polymer ?
#
loop_
_entity_poly.entity_id
_entity_poly.type
_entity_poly.pdbx_seq_one_letter_code
_entity_poly.pdbx_strand_id
1 'polypeptide(L)'
;MKTKLIPIIIIIFAVSFSFNGFSQEKIKDVIWHVKAFKPNAKILKIKAFDAKGNTYNVKAIQNSDQTSLLDVKAFVKGKKLPIKMLVMKGEKYYPVKAIGTDGTIYGIKAITEEGLILPVKGVSKSGNIVHIRAIYNDSIFYNVLAISPKGNANVVKGIKMSTEEIETTINGIEVFAHIKAIPQSNY
;
A
#
# COMPACT_ATOMS: atom_id res chain seq x y z
N MET A 1 -62.78 -15.65 55.84
CA MET A 1 -63.68 -14.93 54.91
C MET A 1 -62.82 -14.42 53.76
N LYS A 2 -63.10 -14.82 52.52
CA LYS A 2 -62.26 -14.55 51.33
C LYS A 2 -62.37 -13.06 50.92
N THR A 3 -61.24 -12.37 50.78
CA THR A 3 -61.17 -11.10 50.03
C THR A 3 -60.16 -11.24 48.90
N LYS A 4 -60.69 -11.03 47.68
CA LYS A 4 -60.02 -11.17 46.38
C LYS A 4 -58.92 -10.11 46.22
N LEU A 5 -57.72 -10.52 45.82
CA LEU A 5 -56.77 -9.61 45.17
C LEU A 5 -57.20 -9.43 43.70
N ILE A 6 -57.28 -8.17 43.26
CA ILE A 6 -57.41 -7.78 41.86
C ILE A 6 -55.98 -7.62 41.30
N PRO A 7 -55.61 -8.24 40.17
CA PRO A 7 -54.29 -8.03 39.60
C PRO A 7 -54.28 -6.72 38.81
N ILE A 8 -53.30 -5.87 39.10
CA ILE A 8 -52.94 -4.71 38.28
C ILE A 8 -52.20 -5.25 37.06
N ILE A 9 -52.78 -5.07 35.87
CA ILE A 9 -52.12 -5.37 34.59
C ILE A 9 -51.20 -4.19 34.26
N ILE A 10 -49.90 -4.40 34.34
CA ILE A 10 -48.89 -3.48 33.82
C ILE A 10 -48.65 -3.86 32.35
N ILE A 11 -49.12 -3.02 31.43
CA ILE A 11 -48.84 -3.15 30.00
C ILE A 11 -47.44 -2.54 29.75
N ILE A 12 -46.44 -3.40 29.57
CA ILE A 12 -45.11 -2.99 29.10
C ILE A 12 -45.17 -2.89 27.57
N PHE A 13 -45.16 -1.67 27.05
CA PHE A 13 -45.05 -1.42 25.61
C PHE A 13 -43.59 -1.60 25.19
N ALA A 14 -43.23 -2.80 24.75
CA ALA A 14 -41.91 -3.05 24.17
C ALA A 14 -41.88 -2.50 22.73
N VAL A 15 -41.25 -1.34 22.55
CA VAL A 15 -40.94 -0.83 21.20
C VAL A 15 -39.71 -1.57 20.70
N SER A 16 -39.93 -2.58 19.87
CA SER A 16 -38.88 -3.31 19.17
C SER A 16 -38.27 -2.40 18.10
N PHE A 17 -37.14 -1.77 18.40
CA PHE A 17 -36.34 -1.06 17.40
C PHE A 17 -35.55 -2.08 16.59
N SER A 18 -36.09 -2.51 15.45
CA SER A 18 -35.35 -3.34 14.50
C SER A 18 -34.27 -2.50 13.82
N PHE A 19 -33.01 -2.72 14.18
CA PHE A 19 -31.87 -2.23 13.39
C PHE A 19 -31.86 -2.97 12.05
N ASN A 20 -32.41 -2.34 11.02
CA ASN A 20 -32.21 -2.80 9.64
C ASN A 20 -30.71 -2.68 9.33
N GLY A 21 -30.08 -3.83 9.05
CA GLY A 21 -28.65 -3.91 8.76
C GLY A 21 -28.25 -2.98 7.62
N PHE A 22 -27.26 -2.12 7.87
CA PHE A 22 -26.60 -1.34 6.84
C PHE A 22 -25.83 -2.30 5.91
N SER A 23 -26.33 -2.51 4.68
CA SER A 23 -25.56 -3.17 3.64
C SER A 23 -24.47 -2.19 3.16
N GLN A 24 -23.20 -2.47 3.47
CA GLN A 24 -22.09 -1.73 2.86
C GLN A 24 -22.03 -2.08 1.36
N GLU A 25 -22.35 -1.11 0.51
CA GLU A 25 -22.17 -1.24 -0.92
C GLU A 25 -20.67 -1.41 -1.22
N LYS A 26 -20.29 -2.54 -1.80
CA LYS A 26 -18.89 -2.88 -2.03
C LYS A 26 -18.35 -2.04 -3.19
N ILE A 27 -17.67 -0.94 -2.87
CA ILE A 27 -16.98 -0.10 -3.86
C ILE A 27 -15.98 -0.96 -4.62
N LYS A 28 -16.05 -0.92 -5.96
CA LYS A 28 -15.14 -1.64 -6.82
C LYS A 28 -13.76 -0.98 -6.79
N ASP A 29 -12.72 -1.79 -6.55
CA ASP A 29 -11.33 -1.31 -6.57
C ASP A 29 -10.99 -0.57 -7.88
N VAL A 30 -10.52 0.66 -7.76
CA VAL A 30 -9.89 1.41 -8.85
C VAL A 30 -8.38 1.16 -8.81
N ILE A 31 -7.83 0.70 -9.94
CA ILE A 31 -6.43 0.28 -10.05
C ILE A 31 -5.59 1.39 -10.67
N TRP A 32 -4.60 1.86 -9.91
CA TRP A 32 -3.66 2.90 -10.33
C TRP A 32 -2.33 2.25 -10.78
N HIS A 33 -1.78 2.71 -11.90
CA HIS A 33 -0.51 2.23 -12.41
C HIS A 33 0.66 2.82 -11.62
N VAL A 34 1.51 1.97 -11.05
CA VAL A 34 2.75 2.41 -10.42
C VAL A 34 3.89 2.45 -11.44
N LYS A 35 4.56 3.59 -11.54
CA LYS A 35 5.53 3.92 -12.60
C LYS A 35 6.70 4.72 -12.05
N ALA A 36 7.85 4.64 -12.70
CA ALA A 36 8.97 5.55 -12.43
C ALA A 36 8.96 6.70 -13.45
N PHE A 37 9.21 7.92 -13.01
CA PHE A 37 9.12 9.14 -13.80
C PHE A 37 10.30 10.07 -13.51
N LYS A 38 10.83 10.70 -14.55
CA LYS A 38 11.78 11.81 -14.48
C LYS A 38 11.41 12.81 -15.58
N PRO A 39 11.45 14.14 -15.32
CA PRO A 39 11.22 15.14 -16.35
C PRO A 39 12.14 14.90 -17.56
N ASN A 40 11.59 15.10 -18.76
CA ASN A 40 12.28 14.91 -20.04
C ASN A 40 12.81 13.48 -20.27
N ALA A 41 12.33 12.50 -19.52
CA ALA A 41 12.61 11.08 -19.73
C ALA A 41 11.31 10.28 -19.83
N LYS A 42 11.39 9.11 -20.45
CA LYS A 42 10.25 8.21 -20.57
C LYS A 42 9.83 7.64 -19.21
N ILE A 43 8.53 7.36 -19.08
CA ILE A 43 7.95 6.73 -17.89
C ILE A 43 8.26 5.24 -17.89
N LEU A 44 8.90 4.75 -16.84
CA LEU A 44 9.34 3.36 -16.72
C LEU A 44 8.28 2.49 -16.04
N LYS A 45 8.18 1.22 -16.48
CA LYS A 45 7.32 0.22 -15.83
C LYS A 45 7.96 -0.20 -14.51
N ILE A 46 7.17 -0.31 -13.43
CA ILE A 46 7.61 -0.94 -12.18
C ILE A 46 6.95 -2.30 -12.04
N LYS A 47 7.76 -3.31 -11.70
CA LYS A 47 7.35 -4.71 -11.57
C LYS A 47 7.96 -5.34 -10.32
N ALA A 48 7.27 -6.35 -9.81
CA ALA A 48 7.83 -7.26 -8.81
C ALA A 48 8.47 -8.45 -9.54
N PHE A 49 9.64 -8.88 -9.09
CA PHE A 49 10.43 -9.97 -9.65
C PHE A 49 10.57 -11.08 -8.62
N ASP A 50 10.30 -12.32 -9.01
CA ASP A 50 10.72 -13.48 -8.20
C ASP A 50 12.18 -13.84 -8.46
N ALA A 51 12.69 -14.85 -7.73
CA ALA A 51 14.06 -15.34 -7.87
C ALA A 51 14.35 -15.98 -9.24
N LYS A 52 13.31 -16.40 -9.98
CA LYS A 52 13.42 -17.01 -11.32
C LYS A 52 13.37 -15.95 -12.44
N GLY A 53 13.16 -14.68 -12.09
CA GLY A 53 13.02 -13.57 -13.05
C GLY A 53 11.61 -13.35 -13.58
N ASN A 54 10.60 -14.08 -13.11
CA ASN A 54 9.21 -13.83 -13.50
C ASN A 54 8.75 -12.47 -12.98
N THR A 55 7.97 -11.76 -13.80
CA THR A 55 7.53 -10.41 -13.47
C THR A 55 6.04 -10.34 -13.15
N TYR A 56 5.69 -9.49 -12.19
CA TYR A 56 4.34 -9.31 -11.68
C TYR A 56 3.97 -7.82 -11.61
N ASN A 57 2.69 -7.53 -11.76
CA ASN A 57 2.21 -6.14 -11.75
C ASN A 57 2.32 -5.52 -10.36
N VAL A 58 2.78 -4.27 -10.30
CA VAL A 58 2.74 -3.43 -9.11
C VAL A 58 1.71 -2.33 -9.34
N LYS A 59 0.76 -2.19 -8.42
CA LYS A 59 -0.35 -1.24 -8.54
C LYS A 59 -0.66 -0.59 -7.19
N ALA A 60 -1.21 0.62 -7.23
CA ALA A 60 -1.90 1.19 -6.09
C ALA A 60 -3.40 0.89 -6.19
N ILE A 61 -4.05 0.65 -5.06
CA ILE A 61 -5.44 0.24 -4.97
C ILE A 61 -6.21 1.33 -4.24
N GLN A 62 -7.24 1.84 -4.89
CA GLN A 62 -8.25 2.71 -4.32
C GLN A 62 -9.52 1.89 -4.10
N ASN A 63 -9.90 1.70 -2.84
CA ASN A 63 -11.05 0.89 -2.41
C ASN A 63 -12.20 1.76 -1.85
N SER A 64 -12.09 3.08 -1.96
CA SER A 64 -13.08 4.06 -1.57
C SER A 64 -12.98 5.30 -2.47
N ASP A 65 -13.83 6.30 -2.25
CA ASP A 65 -13.73 7.57 -2.98
C ASP A 65 -12.52 8.42 -2.55
N GLN A 66 -11.83 8.04 -1.48
CA GLN A 66 -10.65 8.75 -0.99
C GLN A 66 -9.38 8.35 -1.75
N THR A 67 -8.60 9.35 -2.14
CA THR A 67 -7.30 9.18 -2.82
C THR A 67 -6.10 9.62 -1.97
N SER A 68 -6.35 10.01 -0.72
CA SER A 68 -5.33 10.56 0.19
C SER A 68 -4.28 9.55 0.64
N LEU A 69 -4.63 8.26 0.68
CA LEU A 69 -3.73 7.19 1.12
C LEU A 69 -4.07 5.87 0.44
N LEU A 70 -3.32 5.53 -0.61
CA LEU A 70 -3.53 4.31 -1.39
C LEU A 70 -2.53 3.22 -1.03
N ASP A 71 -3.03 2.00 -0.98
CA ASP A 71 -2.24 0.81 -0.72
C ASP A 71 -1.48 0.38 -1.97
N VAL A 72 -0.16 0.20 -1.88
CA VAL A 72 0.66 -0.26 -3.00
C VAL A 72 0.97 -1.76 -2.85
N LYS A 73 0.58 -2.57 -3.84
CA LYS A 73 0.65 -4.04 -3.79
C LYS A 73 1.28 -4.62 -5.06
N ALA A 74 1.89 -5.79 -4.91
CA ALA A 74 2.27 -6.66 -6.02
C ALA A 74 1.18 -7.72 -6.28
N PHE A 75 0.82 -7.95 -7.53
CA PHE A 75 -0.21 -8.89 -7.95
C PHE A 75 0.46 -10.18 -8.43
N VAL A 76 0.69 -11.11 -7.51
CA VAL A 76 1.46 -12.33 -7.72
C VAL A 76 0.54 -13.54 -7.62
N LYS A 77 0.39 -14.29 -8.71
CA LYS A 77 -0.37 -15.57 -8.76
C LYS A 77 -1.75 -15.47 -8.08
N GLY A 78 -2.52 -14.44 -8.44
CA GLY A 78 -3.86 -14.19 -7.89
C GLY A 78 -3.90 -13.53 -6.51
N LYS A 79 -2.76 -13.32 -5.84
CA LYS A 79 -2.67 -12.67 -4.53
C LYS A 79 -2.19 -11.21 -4.64
N LYS A 80 -2.68 -10.35 -3.74
CA LYS A 80 -2.23 -8.95 -3.58
C LYS A 80 -1.23 -8.88 -2.41
N LEU A 81 0.05 -8.97 -2.71
CA LEU A 81 1.12 -8.97 -1.71
C LEU A 81 1.46 -7.54 -1.25
N PRO A 82 1.69 -7.30 0.05
CA PRO A 82 2.16 -6.01 0.54
C PRO A 82 3.55 -5.70 -0.03
N ILE A 83 3.75 -4.45 -0.44
CA ILE A 83 5.08 -3.90 -0.72
C ILE A 83 5.51 -3.08 0.48
N LYS A 84 6.70 -3.36 1.00
CA LYS A 84 7.27 -2.75 2.20
C LYS A 84 8.70 -2.31 1.93
N MET A 85 9.13 -1.34 2.73
CA MET A 85 10.54 -1.02 2.87
C MET A 85 11.09 -1.91 3.99
N LEU A 86 12.17 -2.64 3.72
CA LEU A 86 12.79 -3.53 4.71
C LEU A 86 13.86 -2.80 5.51
N VAL A 87 14.19 -3.31 6.70
CA VAL A 87 15.34 -2.83 7.47
C VAL A 87 16.62 -2.99 6.64
N MET A 88 17.47 -1.96 6.67
CA MET A 88 18.69 -1.89 5.88
C MET A 88 19.80 -2.67 6.59
N LYS A 89 20.43 -3.62 5.91
CA LYS A 89 21.50 -4.45 6.47
C LYS A 89 22.78 -4.29 5.64
N GLY A 90 23.52 -3.21 5.90
CA GLY A 90 24.78 -2.89 5.20
C GLY A 90 24.64 -2.36 3.77
N GLU A 91 23.42 -2.12 3.29
CA GLU A 91 23.18 -1.49 1.99
C GLU A 91 23.24 0.05 2.07
N LYS A 92 23.51 0.73 0.95
CA LYS A 92 23.47 2.20 0.87
C LYS A 92 22.04 2.77 0.97
N TYR A 93 21.04 2.03 0.50
CA TYR A 93 19.66 2.47 0.40
C TYR A 93 18.70 1.39 0.90
N TYR A 94 17.56 1.81 1.46
CA TYR A 94 16.57 0.87 1.99
C TYR A 94 15.95 0.00 0.89
N PRO A 95 15.93 -1.33 1.05
CA PRO A 95 15.29 -2.23 0.10
C PRO A 95 13.78 -2.03 0.03
N VAL A 96 13.21 -1.94 -1.17
CA VAL A 96 11.76 -1.99 -1.39
C VAL A 96 11.39 -3.35 -2.01
N LYS A 97 10.56 -4.12 -1.31
CA LYS A 97 10.27 -5.52 -1.65
C LYS A 97 8.78 -5.83 -1.47
N ALA A 98 8.25 -6.77 -2.26
CA ALA A 98 6.99 -7.42 -1.90
C ALA A 98 7.27 -8.64 -1.01
N ILE A 99 6.38 -8.89 -0.05
CA ILE A 99 6.51 -10.00 0.90
C ILE A 99 5.38 -10.99 0.62
N GLY A 100 5.75 -12.22 0.25
CA GLY A 100 4.85 -13.35 0.05
C GLY A 100 4.20 -13.81 1.35
N THR A 101 3.09 -14.53 1.26
CA THR A 101 2.39 -15.09 2.44
C THR A 101 3.22 -16.11 3.22
N ASP A 102 4.27 -16.63 2.61
CA ASP A 102 5.24 -17.60 3.12
C ASP A 102 6.60 -16.95 3.47
N GLY A 103 6.70 -15.61 3.42
CA GLY A 103 7.96 -14.88 3.61
C GLY A 103 8.81 -14.75 2.34
N THR A 104 8.40 -15.32 1.20
CA THR A 104 9.12 -15.16 -0.07
C THR A 104 9.26 -13.69 -0.44
N ILE A 105 10.48 -13.26 -0.77
CA ILE A 105 10.78 -11.86 -1.13
C ILE A 105 10.78 -11.68 -2.65
N TYR A 106 10.04 -10.66 -3.11
CA TYR A 106 10.03 -10.24 -4.50
C TYR A 106 10.71 -8.88 -4.65
N GLY A 107 11.68 -8.79 -5.56
CA GLY A 107 12.37 -7.54 -5.86
C GLY A 107 11.45 -6.54 -6.57
N ILE A 108 11.33 -5.32 -6.06
CA ILE A 108 10.66 -4.24 -6.80
C ILE A 108 11.70 -3.53 -7.65
N LYS A 109 11.48 -3.50 -8.96
CA LYS A 109 12.44 -2.93 -9.93
C LYS A 109 11.69 -2.17 -11.02
N ALA A 110 12.34 -1.16 -11.59
CA ALA A 110 11.87 -0.50 -12.80
C ALA A 110 12.53 -1.12 -14.04
N ILE A 111 11.87 -1.04 -15.18
CA ILE A 111 12.34 -1.60 -16.45
C ILE A 111 12.36 -0.49 -17.49
N THR A 112 13.52 -0.27 -18.13
CA THR A 112 13.66 0.65 -19.26
C THR A 112 13.09 0.06 -20.54
N GLU A 113 13.02 0.84 -21.62
CA GLU A 113 12.53 0.32 -22.90
C GLU A 113 13.52 -0.68 -23.51
N GLU A 114 14.81 -0.50 -23.26
CA GLU A 114 15.90 -1.38 -23.67
C GLU A 114 15.99 -2.64 -22.80
N GLY A 115 15.08 -2.80 -21.84
CA GLY A 115 15.02 -3.96 -20.94
C GLY A 115 15.96 -3.88 -19.74
N LEU A 116 16.68 -2.77 -19.56
CA LEU A 116 17.54 -2.61 -18.38
C LEU A 116 16.69 -2.56 -17.11
N ILE A 117 17.19 -3.24 -16.08
CA ILE A 117 16.50 -3.40 -14.80
C ILE A 117 17.13 -2.47 -13.76
N LEU A 118 16.35 -1.52 -13.26
CA LEU A 118 16.78 -0.55 -12.27
C LEU A 118 16.28 -0.92 -10.87
N PRO A 119 17.11 -0.86 -9.81
CA PRO A 119 16.63 -1.05 -8.45
C PRO A 119 15.67 0.08 -8.06
N VAL A 120 14.61 -0.27 -7.32
CA VAL A 120 13.73 0.69 -6.65
C VAL A 120 14.02 0.63 -5.15
N LYS A 121 14.38 1.77 -4.57
CA LYS A 121 14.89 1.86 -3.19
C LYS A 121 14.35 3.10 -2.45
N GLY A 122 14.39 3.06 -1.12
CA GLY A 122 14.22 4.24 -0.27
C GLY A 122 15.56 4.97 -0.13
N VAL A 123 15.64 6.23 -0.58
CA VAL A 123 16.91 6.94 -0.76
C VAL A 123 17.17 8.10 0.20
N SER A 124 16.12 8.69 0.77
CA SER A 124 16.24 9.79 1.73
C SER A 124 14.99 9.87 2.61
N LYS A 125 15.15 10.40 3.83
CA LYS A 125 14.07 10.53 4.83
C LYS A 125 13.84 12.01 5.17
N SER A 126 12.58 12.41 5.27
CA SER A 126 12.11 13.73 5.70
C SER A 126 10.99 13.52 6.72
N GLY A 127 11.33 13.64 8.00
CA GLY A 127 10.43 13.23 9.08
C GLY A 127 10.01 11.78 8.93
N ASN A 128 8.70 11.54 8.89
CA ASN A 128 8.10 10.20 8.77
C ASN A 128 7.99 9.69 7.32
N ILE A 129 8.43 10.49 6.34
CA ILE A 129 8.34 10.16 4.92
C ILE A 129 9.69 9.74 4.38
N VAL A 130 9.74 8.64 3.65
CA VAL A 130 10.93 8.17 2.93
C VAL A 130 10.70 8.29 1.42
N HIS A 131 11.60 8.96 0.73
CA HIS A 131 11.57 9.11 -0.72
C HIS A 131 11.94 7.80 -1.41
N ILE A 132 11.09 7.35 -2.32
CA ILE A 132 11.35 6.16 -3.14
C ILE A 132 11.77 6.61 -4.53
N ARG A 133 12.82 5.98 -5.05
CA ARG A 133 13.35 6.22 -6.40
C ARG A 133 13.68 4.93 -7.11
N ALA A 134 13.50 4.91 -8.43
CA ALA A 134 14.26 4.00 -9.27
C ALA A 134 15.62 4.64 -9.58
N ILE A 135 16.70 3.88 -9.52
CA ILE A 135 18.07 4.40 -9.56
C ILE A 135 18.79 3.83 -10.78
N TYR A 136 19.34 4.70 -11.61
CA TYR A 136 20.22 4.34 -12.73
C TYR A 136 21.63 4.87 -12.45
N ASN A 137 22.62 3.95 -12.51
CA ASN A 137 24.04 4.23 -12.26
C ASN A 137 24.33 5.09 -11.02
N ASP A 138 23.59 4.86 -9.93
CA ASP A 138 23.69 5.56 -8.63
C ASP A 138 23.66 7.10 -8.65
N SER A 139 23.27 7.69 -9.76
CA SER A 139 23.33 9.15 -10.01
C SER A 139 22.03 9.69 -10.60
N ILE A 140 21.28 8.87 -11.34
CA ILE A 140 20.02 9.28 -11.96
C ILE A 140 18.85 8.65 -11.19
N PHE A 141 18.02 9.51 -10.62
CA PHE A 141 16.88 9.12 -9.79
C PHE A 141 15.56 9.44 -10.48
N TYR A 142 14.70 8.43 -10.63
CA TYR A 142 13.33 8.57 -11.11
C TYR A 142 12.38 8.57 -9.92
N ASN A 143 11.50 9.57 -9.84
CA ASN A 143 10.37 9.58 -8.91
C ASN A 143 9.48 8.36 -9.14
N VAL A 144 8.84 7.85 -8.08
CA VAL A 144 7.84 6.79 -8.22
C VAL A 144 6.46 7.37 -8.01
N LEU A 145 5.58 7.17 -9.00
CA LEU A 145 4.23 7.72 -9.04
C LEU A 145 3.22 6.58 -9.16
N ALA A 146 2.05 6.76 -8.55
CA ALA A 146 0.84 6.00 -8.85
C ALA A 146 -0.07 6.89 -9.69
N ILE A 147 -0.47 6.42 -10.87
CA ILE A 147 -1.25 7.18 -11.85
C ILE A 147 -2.63 6.51 -12.00
N SER A 148 -3.68 7.25 -11.73
CA SER A 148 -5.08 6.80 -11.86
C SER A 148 -5.48 6.60 -13.32
N PRO A 149 -6.58 5.86 -13.58
CA PRO A 149 -7.14 5.78 -14.93
C PRO A 149 -7.53 7.13 -15.53
N LYS A 150 -7.81 8.14 -14.70
CA LYS A 150 -8.17 9.50 -15.12
C LYS A 150 -6.96 10.43 -15.27
N GLY A 151 -5.73 9.95 -15.06
CA GLY A 151 -4.50 10.73 -15.17
C GLY A 151 -4.04 11.44 -13.90
N ASN A 152 -4.86 11.47 -12.82
CA ASN A 152 -4.41 11.96 -11.51
C ASN A 152 -3.22 11.16 -11.00
N ALA A 153 -2.27 11.82 -10.33
CA ALA A 153 -1.05 11.21 -9.85
C ALA A 153 -0.83 11.42 -8.35
N ASN A 154 -0.48 10.33 -7.66
CA ASN A 154 0.03 10.33 -6.31
C ASN A 154 1.52 9.97 -6.32
N VAL A 155 2.28 10.49 -5.36
CA VAL A 155 3.67 10.06 -5.14
C VAL A 155 3.69 8.80 -4.28
N VAL A 156 4.56 7.85 -4.64
CA VAL A 156 4.77 6.64 -3.84
C VAL A 156 5.92 6.88 -2.87
N LYS A 157 5.65 6.69 -1.59
CA LYS A 157 6.57 6.98 -0.49
C LYS A 157 6.59 5.84 0.53
N GLY A 158 7.69 5.76 1.28
CA GLY A 158 7.72 5.05 2.55
C GLY A 158 7.10 5.92 3.63
N ILE A 159 6.25 5.34 4.46
CA ILE A 159 5.62 5.98 5.62
C ILE A 159 6.08 5.20 6.84
N LYS A 160 6.85 5.88 7.70
CA LYS A 160 7.32 5.40 9.00
C LYS A 160 6.41 5.99 10.07
N MET A 161 5.76 5.17 10.89
CA MET A 161 4.88 5.70 11.94
C MET A 161 5.56 5.63 13.30
N SER A 162 6.36 4.59 13.54
CA SER A 162 7.13 4.42 14.77
C SER A 162 8.50 5.10 14.70
N THR A 163 9.03 5.54 15.83
CA THR A 163 10.42 6.01 15.97
C THR A 163 11.43 4.87 15.96
N GLU A 164 11.00 3.64 16.28
CA GLU A 164 11.85 2.44 16.29
C GLU A 164 12.37 2.08 14.90
N GLU A 165 13.49 1.35 14.82
CA GLU A 165 14.02 0.87 13.53
C GLU A 165 13.04 -0.09 12.84
N ILE A 166 12.51 -1.06 13.59
CA ILE A 166 11.53 -2.04 13.10
C ILE A 166 10.13 -1.46 13.30
N GLU A 167 9.43 -1.19 12.20
CA GLU A 167 8.03 -0.79 12.21
C GLU A 167 7.11 -1.97 12.55
N THR A 168 7.41 -3.14 11.98
CA THR A 168 6.67 -4.37 12.20
C THR A 168 7.44 -5.56 11.61
N THR A 169 6.97 -6.78 11.87
CA THR A 169 7.48 -8.01 11.26
C THR A 169 6.35 -8.68 10.48
N ILE A 170 6.58 -8.98 9.21
CA ILE A 170 5.62 -9.68 8.33
C ILE A 170 6.25 -10.97 7.86
N ASN A 171 5.67 -12.12 8.26
CA ASN A 171 6.16 -13.45 7.88
C ASN A 171 7.67 -13.63 8.15
N GLY A 172 8.12 -13.18 9.33
CA GLY A 172 9.52 -13.23 9.76
C GLY A 172 10.43 -12.14 9.15
N ILE A 173 9.89 -11.23 8.34
CA ILE A 173 10.66 -10.16 7.68
C ILE A 173 10.48 -8.84 8.41
N GLU A 174 11.59 -8.23 8.85
CA GLU A 174 11.62 -6.93 9.50
C GLU A 174 11.34 -5.81 8.49
N VAL A 175 10.26 -5.08 8.74
CA VAL A 175 9.80 -3.96 7.92
C VAL A 175 10.26 -2.67 8.57
N PHE A 176 10.96 -1.84 7.80
CA PHE A 176 11.32 -0.48 8.20
C PHE A 176 10.16 0.49 7.98
N ALA A 177 9.44 0.44 6.85
CA ALA A 177 8.36 1.38 6.57
C ALA A 177 7.28 0.80 5.65
N HIS A 178 6.07 1.35 5.75
CA HIS A 178 4.96 1.01 4.86
C HIS A 178 5.07 1.75 3.52
N ILE A 179 4.82 1.09 2.39
CA ILE A 179 4.75 1.78 1.10
C ILE A 179 3.32 2.19 0.80
N LYS A 180 3.12 3.49 0.56
CA LYS A 180 1.81 4.10 0.27
C LYS A 180 1.92 5.07 -0.89
N ALA A 181 0.83 5.25 -1.63
CA ALA A 181 0.68 6.32 -2.60
C ALA A 181 -0.15 7.45 -1.97
N ILE A 182 0.43 8.63 -1.86
CA ILE A 182 -0.19 9.81 -1.23
C ILE A 182 -0.19 10.98 -2.21
N PRO A 183 -1.12 11.96 -2.08
CA PRO A 183 -1.09 13.18 -2.87
C PRO A 183 0.28 13.85 -2.81
N GLN A 184 0.69 14.47 -3.91
CA GLN A 184 1.90 15.26 -3.92
C GLN A 184 1.67 16.52 -3.07
N SER A 185 2.37 16.63 -1.94
CA SER A 185 2.46 17.89 -1.20
C SER A 185 3.44 18.81 -1.94
N ASN A 186 2.95 19.92 -2.48
CA ASN A 186 3.80 21.03 -2.88
C ASN A 186 4.20 21.75 -1.60
N TYR A 187 5.45 21.59 -1.15
CA TYR A 187 6.05 22.48 -0.16
C TYR A 187 6.99 23.42 -0.90
#